data_AF-A0A1F2TEL5-F1
#
_entry.id   AF-A0A1F2TEL5-F1
#
_cell.length_a   1.000
_cell.length_b   1.000
_cell.length_c   1.000
_cell.angle_alpha   90.00
_cell.angle_beta   90.00
_cell.angle_gamma   90.00
#
_symmetry.space_group_name_H-M   'P 1'
#
loop_
_entity.id
_entity.type
_entity.pdbx_description
1 polymer ?
#
loop_
_entity_poly.entity_id
_entity_poly.type
_entity_poly.pdbx_seq_one_letter_code
_entity_poly.pdbx_strand_id
1 'polypeptide(L)'
;MNQLAPTNWNAMPPPPRAIRSSARTEAMHLSHALVVALMTLVASSASAQDRAPAAFVPDVVKKVILDPTTYVPALLGWETTRLDWRSSRIFFQNGWFEHNARFTISGRSDDTAIGHAAGNRQILTDSLVILQLSLLHNTSERVIERLLTSRYPNHRKLLRAIGWIERSAVASYWTHRVSAGHFRQWRDNERLARQLGYR
;
A
#
# COMPACT_ATOMS: atom_id res chain seq x y z
N MET A 1 -19.43 28.91 36.49
CA MET A 1 -19.53 29.10 35.02
C MET A 1 -18.17 29.59 34.54
N ASN A 2 -17.33 28.68 34.05
CA ASN A 2 -15.98 28.99 33.58
C ASN A 2 -16.01 29.11 32.05
N GLN A 3 -15.73 30.31 31.53
CA GLN A 3 -15.53 30.55 30.11
C GLN A 3 -14.20 29.93 29.69
N LEU A 4 -14.25 28.92 28.81
CA LEU A 4 -13.07 28.39 28.13
C LEU A 4 -12.72 29.32 26.97
N ALA A 5 -11.47 29.75 26.93
CA ALA A 5 -10.91 30.59 25.88
C ALA A 5 -10.92 29.87 24.51
N PRO A 6 -11.07 30.61 23.39
CA PRO A 6 -11.01 30.03 22.05
C PRO A 6 -9.58 29.58 21.73
N THR A 7 -9.40 28.28 21.49
CA THR A 7 -8.15 27.68 21.02
C THR A 7 -7.86 28.19 19.62
N ASN A 8 -6.79 28.97 19.47
CA ASN A 8 -6.36 29.57 18.21
C ASN A 8 -5.67 28.49 17.34
N TRP A 9 -6.41 27.90 16.41
CA TRP A 9 -5.94 26.83 15.50
C TRP A 9 -4.93 27.31 14.42
N ASN A 10 -4.58 28.59 14.40
CA ASN A 10 -3.69 29.19 13.39
C ASN A 10 -2.18 28.95 13.62
N ALA A 11 -1.80 28.07 14.55
CA ALA A 11 -0.39 27.84 14.93
C ALA A 11 0.17 26.46 14.53
N MET A 12 -0.42 25.76 13.56
CA MET A 12 0.19 24.56 12.99
C MET A 12 1.21 24.93 11.91
N PRO A 13 2.46 24.41 11.97
CA PRO A 13 3.45 24.65 10.91
C PRO A 13 2.91 24.12 9.57
N PRO A 14 3.22 24.80 8.44
CA PRO A 14 2.74 24.37 7.14
C PRO A 14 3.24 22.94 6.85
N PRO A 15 2.39 22.05 6.29
CA PRO A 15 2.81 20.71 5.95
C PRO A 15 3.97 20.77 4.93
N PRO A 16 4.94 19.85 5.01
CA PRO A 16 6.04 19.79 4.07
C PRO A 16 5.50 19.68 2.64
N ARG A 17 6.09 20.46 1.73
CA ARG A 17 5.72 20.53 0.31
C ARG A 17 5.54 19.12 -0.26
N ALA A 18 4.30 18.78 -0.62
CA ALA A 18 4.00 17.56 -1.34
C ALA A 18 4.73 17.58 -2.68
N ILE A 19 5.69 16.66 -2.83
CA ILE A 19 6.35 16.35 -4.10
C ILE A 19 5.26 15.86 -5.05
N ARG A 20 4.83 16.73 -5.96
CA ARG A 20 3.79 16.45 -6.95
C ARG A 20 4.46 15.98 -8.27
N SER A 21 3.83 14.97 -8.86
CA SER A 21 3.75 14.67 -10.31
C SER A 21 4.84 13.90 -11.09
N SER A 22 5.85 13.24 -10.49
CA SER A 22 6.64 12.23 -11.26
C SER A 22 6.07 10.80 -11.17
N ALA A 23 5.40 10.47 -10.06
CA ALA A 23 5.01 9.11 -9.74
C ALA A 23 3.95 8.48 -10.69
N ARG A 24 3.15 9.29 -11.40
CA ARG A 24 2.04 8.76 -12.22
C ARG A 24 2.51 8.20 -13.55
N THR A 25 3.52 8.82 -14.15
CA THR A 25 4.18 8.33 -15.38
C THR A 25 5.12 7.18 -15.03
N GLU A 26 5.82 7.28 -13.90
CA GLU A 26 6.67 6.21 -13.37
C GLU A 26 5.88 4.92 -13.08
N ALA A 27 4.68 5.01 -12.50
CA ALA A 27 3.86 3.84 -12.19
C ALA A 27 3.46 3.03 -13.44
N MET A 28 3.19 3.70 -14.57
CA MET A 28 2.81 3.05 -15.83
C MET A 28 4.02 2.45 -16.57
N HIS A 29 5.21 3.05 -16.42
CA HIS A 29 6.46 2.46 -16.89
C HIS A 29 6.92 1.30 -16.01
N LEU A 30 6.69 1.38 -14.69
CA LEU A 30 6.98 0.32 -13.72
C LEU A 30 6.12 -0.93 -13.94
N SER A 31 4.83 -0.78 -14.29
CA SER A 31 3.97 -1.93 -14.59
C SER A 31 4.41 -2.65 -15.88
N HIS A 32 4.82 -1.92 -16.91
CA HIS A 32 5.37 -2.50 -18.13
C HIS A 32 6.76 -3.13 -17.87
N ALA A 33 7.62 -2.46 -17.11
CA ALA A 33 8.92 -2.98 -16.72
C ALA A 33 8.78 -4.24 -15.86
N LEU A 34 7.75 -4.34 -15.01
CA LEU A 34 7.44 -5.53 -14.23
C LEU A 34 7.02 -6.71 -15.13
N VAL A 35 6.10 -6.47 -16.07
CA VAL A 35 5.68 -7.52 -17.01
C VAL A 35 6.86 -7.95 -17.88
N VAL A 36 7.69 -7.02 -18.34
CA VAL A 36 8.90 -7.32 -19.11
C VAL A 36 9.94 -8.04 -18.26
N ALA A 37 10.18 -7.62 -17.02
CA ALA A 37 11.11 -8.29 -16.09
C ALA A 37 10.63 -9.71 -15.75
N LEU A 38 9.33 -9.88 -15.54
CA LEU A 38 8.71 -11.20 -15.33
C LEU A 38 8.88 -12.07 -16.59
N MET A 39 8.67 -11.51 -17.78
CA MET A 39 8.86 -12.20 -19.06
C MET A 39 10.34 -12.55 -19.33
N THR A 40 11.30 -11.66 -18.98
CA THR A 40 12.73 -11.92 -19.16
C THR A 40 13.29 -12.89 -18.12
N LEU A 41 12.75 -12.89 -16.89
CA LEU A 41 13.03 -13.92 -15.89
C LEU A 41 12.50 -15.30 -16.33
N VAL A 42 11.32 -15.36 -16.96
CA VAL A 42 10.78 -16.59 -17.56
C VAL A 42 11.65 -17.08 -18.72
N ALA A 43 12.12 -16.18 -19.58
CA ALA A 43 12.99 -16.53 -20.72
C ALA A 43 14.39 -16.97 -20.27
N SER A 44 14.95 -16.38 -19.21
CA SER A 44 16.29 -16.74 -18.71
C SER A 44 16.35 -18.14 -18.09
N SER A 45 15.22 -18.66 -17.57
CA SER A 45 15.10 -20.05 -17.12
C SER A 45 15.00 -21.09 -18.25
N ALA A 46 14.86 -20.66 -19.51
CA ALA A 46 14.76 -21.57 -20.66
C ALA A 46 16.11 -21.86 -21.34
N SER A 47 17.20 -21.18 -20.96
CA SER A 47 18.47 -21.23 -21.70
C SER A 47 19.69 -21.42 -20.81
N ALA A 48 19.62 -22.29 -19.81
CA ALA A 48 20.80 -22.97 -19.25
C ALA A 48 20.36 -24.04 -18.25
N GLN A 49 20.86 -25.27 -18.45
CA GLN A 49 20.87 -26.42 -17.54
C GLN A 49 19.84 -27.53 -17.80
N ASP A 50 20.41 -28.66 -18.23
CA ASP A 50 19.81 -29.99 -18.32
C ASP A 50 19.06 -30.40 -17.04
N ARG A 51 17.88 -31.01 -17.27
CA ARG A 51 17.09 -31.83 -16.32
C ARG A 51 16.75 -31.20 -14.94
N ALA A 52 15.90 -30.17 -14.92
CA ALA A 52 14.64 -30.10 -14.14
C ALA A 52 13.89 -28.72 -14.23
N PRO A 53 13.62 -28.13 -15.42
CA PRO A 53 13.15 -26.73 -15.50
C PRO A 53 11.62 -26.57 -15.38
N ALA A 54 10.82 -27.61 -15.64
CA ALA A 54 9.38 -27.48 -15.84
C ALA A 54 8.58 -27.04 -14.58
N ALA A 55 9.16 -27.17 -13.37
CA ALA A 55 8.45 -26.92 -12.12
C ALA A 55 8.86 -25.61 -11.40
N PHE A 56 9.91 -24.90 -11.84
CA PHE A 56 10.44 -23.76 -11.08
C PHE A 56 9.50 -22.55 -11.08
N VAL A 57 9.20 -22.01 -12.25
CA VAL A 57 8.31 -20.84 -12.42
C VAL A 57 6.92 -21.09 -11.82
N PRO A 58 6.21 -22.20 -12.14
CA PRO A 58 4.89 -22.41 -11.56
C PRO A 58 4.91 -22.61 -10.03
N ASP A 59 5.98 -23.16 -9.45
CA ASP A 59 6.13 -23.28 -7.99
C ASP A 59 6.32 -21.91 -7.32
N VAL A 60 7.16 -21.04 -7.91
CA VAL A 60 7.34 -19.67 -7.42
C VAL A 60 6.03 -18.89 -7.51
N VAL A 61 5.36 -18.90 -8.66
CA VAL A 61 4.08 -18.21 -8.88
C VAL A 61 3.03 -18.69 -7.87
N LYS A 62 2.87 -20.01 -7.74
CA LYS A 62 1.92 -20.60 -6.77
C LYS A 62 2.23 -20.16 -5.35
N LYS A 63 3.51 -20.18 -4.94
CA LYS A 63 3.92 -19.79 -3.60
C LYS A 63 3.72 -18.30 -3.32
N VAL A 64 3.88 -17.44 -4.31
CA VAL A 64 3.68 -15.99 -4.16
C VAL A 64 2.19 -15.66 -4.10
N ILE A 65 1.38 -16.22 -5.01
CA ILE A 65 -0.07 -15.95 -5.06
C ILE A 65 -0.78 -16.47 -3.80
N LEU A 66 -0.38 -17.63 -3.29
CA LEU A 66 -0.98 -18.21 -2.08
C LEU A 66 -0.40 -17.64 -0.78
N ASP A 67 0.58 -16.74 -0.87
CA ASP A 67 1.15 -16.12 0.31
C ASP A 67 0.27 -14.95 0.80
N PRO A 68 -0.27 -15.01 2.04
CA PRO A 68 -1.04 -13.90 2.58
C PRO A 68 -0.26 -12.59 2.64
N THR A 69 1.07 -12.63 2.82
CA THR A 69 1.91 -11.42 2.83
C THR A 69 1.93 -10.69 1.48
N THR A 70 1.47 -11.33 0.41
CA THR A 70 1.32 -10.71 -0.92
C THR A 70 0.13 -9.78 -1.00
N TYR A 71 -1.01 -10.15 -0.44
CA TYR A 71 -2.28 -9.42 -0.65
C TYR A 71 -2.82 -8.73 0.61
N VAL A 72 -2.47 -9.21 1.82
CA VAL A 72 -2.95 -8.60 3.07
C VAL A 72 -2.57 -7.12 3.21
N PRO A 73 -1.33 -6.68 2.90
CA PRO A 73 -0.98 -5.26 2.96
C PRO A 73 -1.84 -4.39 2.03
N ALA A 74 -2.09 -4.86 0.81
CA ALA A 74 -2.91 -4.16 -0.17
C ALA A 74 -4.37 -4.08 0.27
N LEU A 75 -4.92 -5.19 0.79
CA LEU A 75 -6.28 -5.25 1.30
C LEU A 75 -6.49 -4.30 2.49
N LEU A 76 -5.55 -4.30 3.45
CA LEU A 76 -5.63 -3.40 4.60
C LEU A 76 -5.45 -1.93 4.19
N GLY A 77 -4.55 -1.65 3.24
CA GLY A 77 -4.44 -0.32 2.64
C GLY A 77 -5.76 0.14 2.01
N TRP A 78 -6.42 -0.74 1.26
CA TRP A 78 -7.72 -0.45 0.64
C TRP A 78 -8.80 -0.15 1.68
N GLU A 79 -9.00 -1.05 2.65
CA GLU A 79 -10.04 -0.92 3.67
C GLU A 79 -9.85 0.34 4.51
N THR A 80 -8.62 0.58 4.99
CA THR A 80 -8.35 1.72 5.87
C THR A 80 -8.52 3.05 5.16
N THR A 81 -8.01 3.17 3.94
CA THR A 81 -8.17 4.40 3.14
C THR A 81 -9.64 4.61 2.79
N ARG A 82 -10.40 3.54 2.56
CA ARG A 82 -11.85 3.62 2.30
C ARG A 82 -12.64 4.05 3.53
N LEU A 83 -12.27 3.60 4.73
CA LEU A 83 -12.89 4.04 5.99
C LEU A 83 -12.66 5.53 6.22
N ASP A 84 -11.42 5.98 6.06
CA ASP A 84 -11.04 7.39 6.12
C ASP A 84 -11.88 8.22 5.13
N TRP A 85 -11.82 7.88 3.84
CA TRP A 85 -12.56 8.58 2.78
C TRP A 85 -14.07 8.62 3.02
N ARG A 86 -14.66 7.50 3.46
CA ARG A 86 -16.08 7.43 3.77
C ARG A 86 -16.45 8.35 4.92
N SER A 87 -15.62 8.42 5.95
CA SER A 87 -15.88 9.27 7.12
C SER A 87 -15.78 10.76 6.81
N SER A 88 -14.93 11.16 5.87
CA SER A 88 -14.82 12.56 5.45
C SER A 88 -16.07 13.06 4.68
N ARG A 89 -16.88 12.15 4.11
CA ARG A 89 -18.03 12.51 3.26
C ARG A 89 -19.06 13.40 3.94
N ILE A 90 -19.30 13.17 5.23
CA ILE A 90 -20.32 13.93 5.97
C ILE A 90 -19.90 15.40 6.11
N PHE A 91 -18.59 15.66 6.21
CA PHE A 91 -18.06 17.01 6.31
C PHE A 91 -18.20 17.77 4.97
N PHE A 92 -17.94 17.11 3.84
CA PHE A 92 -18.11 17.75 2.52
C PHE A 92 -19.55 18.14 2.22
N GLN A 93 -20.51 17.34 2.66
CA GLN A 93 -21.93 17.67 2.55
C GLN A 93 -22.30 18.92 3.37
N ASN A 94 -21.53 19.23 4.41
CA ASN A 94 -21.70 20.39 5.27
C ASN A 94 -20.72 21.54 4.94
N GLY A 95 -20.09 21.52 3.76
CA GLY A 95 -19.25 22.61 3.27
C GLY A 95 -17.81 22.65 3.80
N TRP A 96 -17.34 21.59 4.46
CA TRP A 96 -15.96 21.48 4.91
C TRP A 96 -15.01 21.15 3.75
N PHE A 97 -13.76 21.57 3.86
CA PHE A 97 -12.70 21.19 2.94
C PHE A 97 -12.05 19.86 3.31
N GLU A 98 -11.47 19.18 2.33
CA GLU A 98 -10.71 17.95 2.55
C GLU A 98 -9.28 18.30 2.94
N HIS A 99 -8.87 17.83 4.11
CA HIS A 99 -7.52 18.03 4.63
C HIS A 99 -6.50 17.14 3.91
N ASN A 100 -6.91 15.94 3.50
CA ASN A 100 -6.05 15.01 2.81
C ASN A 100 -5.82 15.45 1.36
N ALA A 101 -4.67 16.07 1.12
CA ALA A 101 -4.22 16.53 -0.20
C ALA A 101 -4.31 15.47 -1.32
N ARG A 102 -4.32 14.18 -0.98
CA ARG A 102 -4.47 13.10 -1.98
C ARG A 102 -5.88 13.06 -2.57
N PHE A 103 -6.88 13.51 -1.82
CA PHE A 103 -8.27 13.51 -2.22
C PHE A 103 -8.81 14.91 -2.55
N THR A 104 -7.94 15.87 -2.87
CA THR A 104 -8.36 17.21 -3.32
C THR A 104 -8.11 17.43 -4.81
N ILE A 105 -8.90 18.31 -5.42
CA ILE A 105 -8.78 18.64 -6.85
C ILE A 105 -7.43 19.31 -7.13
N SER A 106 -7.04 20.30 -6.31
CA SER A 106 -5.75 20.99 -6.47
C SER A 106 -4.56 20.19 -5.94
N GLY A 107 -4.77 19.05 -5.29
CA GLY A 107 -3.71 18.27 -4.63
C GLY A 107 -3.02 18.98 -3.47
N ARG A 108 -3.62 20.06 -2.95
CA ARG A 108 -3.20 20.75 -1.72
C ARG A 108 -4.12 20.30 -0.57
N SER A 109 -3.62 20.34 0.66
CA SER A 109 -4.50 20.19 1.83
C SER A 109 -5.49 21.34 1.88
N ASP A 110 -6.64 21.10 2.51
CA ASP A 110 -7.67 22.10 2.82
C ASP A 110 -8.29 22.72 1.55
N ASP A 111 -8.55 21.86 0.56
CA ASP A 111 -9.20 22.24 -0.69
C ASP A 111 -10.42 21.36 -0.97
N THR A 112 -11.14 21.69 -2.03
CA THR A 112 -12.31 20.96 -2.52
C THR A 112 -11.97 19.49 -2.74
N ALA A 113 -12.73 18.62 -2.09
CA ALA A 113 -12.63 17.19 -2.24
C ALA A 113 -12.92 16.75 -3.68
N ILE A 114 -12.20 15.74 -4.15
CA ILE A 114 -12.53 15.09 -5.42
C ILE A 114 -13.88 14.35 -5.32
N GLY A 115 -14.50 14.11 -6.47
CA GLY A 115 -15.76 13.35 -6.52
C GLY A 115 -15.60 11.92 -5.98
N HIS A 116 -16.69 11.37 -5.44
CA HIS A 116 -16.70 10.04 -4.80
C HIS A 116 -16.14 8.92 -5.70
N ALA A 117 -16.51 8.91 -6.99
CA ALA A 117 -16.00 7.92 -7.94
C ALA A 117 -14.49 8.08 -8.20
N ALA A 118 -13.98 9.31 -8.21
CA ALA A 118 -12.56 9.59 -8.36
C ALA A 118 -11.78 9.13 -7.10
N GLY A 119 -12.32 9.39 -5.91
CA GLY A 119 -11.78 8.87 -4.65
C GLY A 119 -11.64 7.35 -4.65
N ASN A 120 -12.71 6.62 -5.01
CA ASN A 120 -12.67 5.16 -5.07
C ASN A 120 -11.66 4.62 -6.07
N ARG A 121 -11.51 5.26 -7.24
CA ARG A 121 -10.49 4.89 -8.23
C ARG A 121 -9.09 5.10 -7.70
N GLN A 122 -8.88 6.19 -6.95
CA GLN A 122 -7.58 6.49 -6.37
C GLN A 122 -7.21 5.50 -5.26
N ILE A 123 -8.15 5.17 -4.37
CA ILE A 123 -7.96 4.16 -3.33
C ILE A 123 -7.59 2.79 -3.94
N LEU A 124 -8.30 2.39 -5.01
CA LEU A 124 -7.99 1.16 -5.72
C LEU A 124 -6.58 1.20 -6.33
N THR A 125 -6.23 2.30 -6.99
CA THR A 125 -4.91 2.47 -7.62
C THR A 125 -3.79 2.35 -6.60
N ASP A 126 -3.92 3.02 -5.45
CA ASP A 126 -2.95 2.94 -4.35
C ASP A 126 -2.80 1.51 -3.82
N SER A 127 -3.93 0.81 -3.68
CA SER A 127 -3.94 -0.59 -3.20
C SER A 127 -3.26 -1.53 -4.19
N LEU A 128 -3.44 -1.30 -5.49
CA LEU A 128 -2.75 -2.06 -6.55
C LEU A 128 -1.24 -1.80 -6.55
N VAL A 129 -0.78 -0.58 -6.26
CA VAL A 129 0.65 -0.29 -6.11
C VAL A 129 1.24 -1.07 -4.94
N ILE A 130 0.55 -1.14 -3.80
CA ILE A 130 0.99 -1.93 -2.64
C ILE A 130 1.05 -3.43 -2.99
N LEU A 131 0.05 -3.93 -3.72
CA LEU A 131 0.01 -5.31 -4.19
C LEU A 131 1.22 -5.62 -5.09
N GLN A 132 1.53 -4.72 -6.04
CA GLN A 132 2.68 -4.86 -6.92
C GLN A 132 4.00 -4.90 -6.15
N LEU A 133 4.19 -4.02 -5.17
CA LEU A 133 5.38 -4.03 -4.32
C LEU A 133 5.50 -5.32 -3.49
N SER A 134 4.38 -5.82 -2.97
CA SER A 134 4.34 -7.06 -2.20
C SER A 134 4.63 -8.29 -3.07
N LEU A 135 4.07 -8.33 -4.30
CA LEU A 135 4.36 -9.34 -5.31
C LEU A 135 5.86 -9.36 -5.67
N LEU A 136 6.44 -8.19 -5.90
CA LEU A 136 7.86 -8.05 -6.19
C LEU A 136 8.72 -8.60 -5.07
N HIS A 137 8.51 -8.11 -3.85
CA HIS A 137 9.28 -8.54 -2.68
C HIS A 137 9.17 -10.05 -2.47
N ASN A 138 7.96 -10.61 -2.49
CA ASN A 138 7.77 -12.05 -2.28
C ASN A 138 8.34 -12.89 -3.41
N THR A 139 8.30 -12.41 -4.67
CA THR A 139 8.93 -13.11 -5.79
C THR A 139 10.44 -13.15 -5.62
N SER A 140 11.07 -12.01 -5.32
CA SER A 140 12.50 -11.92 -5.04
C SER A 140 12.92 -12.86 -3.91
N GLU A 141 12.17 -12.86 -2.81
CA GLU A 141 12.41 -13.76 -1.67
C GLU A 141 12.33 -15.24 -2.07
N ARG A 142 11.32 -15.64 -2.86
CA ARG A 142 11.21 -17.04 -3.31
C ARG A 142 12.35 -17.46 -4.22
N VAL A 143 12.83 -16.57 -5.09
CA VAL A 143 14.00 -16.83 -5.94
C VAL A 143 15.26 -16.99 -5.08
N ILE A 144 15.51 -16.07 -4.16
CA ILE A 144 16.67 -16.09 -3.26
C ILE A 144 16.63 -17.33 -2.36
N GLU A 145 15.49 -17.62 -1.72
CA GLU A 145 15.29 -18.82 -0.90
C GLU A 145 15.61 -20.09 -1.69
N ARG A 146 15.17 -20.18 -2.96
CA ARG A 146 15.44 -21.35 -3.82
C ARG A 146 16.91 -21.47 -4.17
N LEU A 147 17.59 -20.37 -4.48
CA LEU A 147 19.03 -20.37 -4.77
C LEU A 147 19.83 -20.80 -3.53
N LEU A 148 19.51 -20.24 -2.36
CA LEU A 148 20.19 -20.58 -1.10
C LEU A 148 19.91 -22.01 -0.65
N THR A 149 18.69 -22.52 -0.81
CA THR A 149 18.33 -23.90 -0.43
C THR A 149 18.89 -24.95 -1.37
N SER A 150 19.19 -24.57 -2.61
CA SER A 150 19.93 -25.41 -3.57
C SER A 150 21.42 -25.43 -3.24
N ARG A 151 22.01 -24.28 -2.91
CA ARG A 151 23.44 -24.15 -2.55
C ARG A 151 23.77 -24.74 -1.18
N TYR A 152 22.89 -24.61 -0.20
CA TYR A 152 23.08 -25.04 1.19
C TYR A 152 21.98 -26.03 1.64
N PRO A 153 22.00 -27.28 1.15
CA PRO A 153 20.93 -28.25 1.39
C PRO A 153 20.74 -28.62 2.87
N ASN A 154 21.81 -28.55 3.67
CA ASN A 154 21.76 -28.87 5.11
C ASN A 154 21.01 -27.81 5.94
N HIS A 155 20.88 -26.59 5.44
CA HIS A 155 20.28 -25.45 6.17
C HIS A 155 18.89 -25.05 5.67
N ARG A 156 18.22 -25.92 4.89
CA ARG A 156 16.93 -25.62 4.24
C ARG A 156 15.84 -25.14 5.20
N LYS A 157 15.74 -25.73 6.40
CA LYS A 157 14.73 -25.36 7.40
C LYS A 157 14.97 -23.95 7.94
N LEU A 158 16.22 -23.62 8.24
CA LEU A 158 16.63 -22.30 8.73
C LEU A 158 16.36 -21.22 7.69
N LEU A 159 16.78 -21.44 6.44
CA LEU A 159 16.57 -20.50 5.34
C LEU A 159 15.08 -20.22 5.10
N ARG A 160 14.24 -21.25 5.14
CA ARG A 160 12.78 -21.10 5.06
C ARG A 160 12.19 -20.31 6.22
N ALA A 161 12.70 -20.53 7.43
CA ALA A 161 12.22 -19.81 8.61
C ALA A 161 12.58 -18.32 8.53
N ILE A 162 13.82 -17.99 8.16
CA ILE A 162 14.26 -16.61 7.95
C ILE A 162 13.40 -15.93 6.88
N GLY A 163 13.19 -16.57 5.73
CA GLY A 163 12.35 -16.01 4.68
C GLY A 163 10.88 -15.84 5.08
N TRP A 164 10.35 -16.64 6.01
CA TRP A 164 9.01 -16.40 6.59
C TRP A 164 8.99 -15.21 7.55
N ILE A 165 10.02 -15.07 8.39
CA ILE A 165 10.16 -13.94 9.32
C ILE A 165 10.26 -12.64 8.53
N GLU A 166 11.10 -12.59 7.50
CA GLU A 166 11.30 -11.41 6.67
C GLU A 166 10.01 -10.96 5.97
N ARG A 167 9.36 -11.88 5.23
CA ARG A 167 8.08 -11.58 4.55
C ARG A 167 7.00 -11.08 5.53
N SER A 168 6.93 -11.70 6.72
CA SER A 168 5.95 -11.29 7.74
C SER A 168 6.26 -9.92 8.33
N ALA A 169 7.54 -9.63 8.59
CA ALA A 169 7.98 -8.35 9.12
C ALA A 169 7.75 -7.22 8.11
N VAL A 170 8.11 -7.44 6.84
CA VAL A 170 7.89 -6.47 5.76
C VAL A 170 6.41 -6.22 5.52
N ALA A 171 5.58 -7.27 5.48
CA ALA A 171 4.14 -7.12 5.36
C ALA A 171 3.55 -6.34 6.54
N SER A 172 3.95 -6.66 7.77
CA SER A 172 3.49 -5.96 8.97
C SER A 172 3.89 -4.49 8.96
N TYR A 173 5.13 -4.19 8.56
CA TYR A 173 5.61 -2.82 8.41
C TYR A 173 4.78 -2.04 7.39
N TRP A 174 4.56 -2.61 6.19
CA TRP A 174 3.76 -1.96 5.15
C TRP A 174 2.31 -1.75 5.59
N THR A 175 1.69 -2.79 6.14
CA THR A 175 0.34 -2.70 6.70
C THR A 175 0.24 -1.57 7.71
N HIS A 176 1.16 -1.48 8.68
CA HIS A 176 1.13 -0.42 9.67
C HIS A 176 1.35 0.95 9.01
N ARG A 177 2.37 1.08 8.15
CA ARG A 177 2.73 2.36 7.52
C ARG A 177 1.58 2.92 6.70
N VAL A 178 0.89 2.08 5.94
CA VAL A 178 -0.24 2.50 5.09
C VAL A 178 -1.49 2.74 5.93
N SER A 179 -1.81 1.87 6.89
CA SER A 179 -3.10 1.89 7.58
C SER A 179 -3.19 2.91 8.71
N ALA A 180 -2.08 3.19 9.40
CA ALA A 180 -2.14 3.90 10.68
C ALA A 180 -2.58 5.37 10.56
N GLY A 181 -2.22 6.05 9.48
CA GLY A 181 -2.68 7.42 9.22
C GLY A 181 -4.20 7.47 9.03
N HIS A 182 -4.70 6.63 8.12
CA HIS A 182 -6.12 6.53 7.79
C HIS A 182 -6.99 6.13 8.99
N PHE A 183 -6.53 5.20 9.83
CA PHE A 183 -7.25 4.86 11.06
C PHE A 183 -7.34 6.00 12.07
N ARG A 184 -6.28 6.80 12.21
CA ARG A 184 -6.32 7.97 13.09
C ARG A 184 -7.31 9.01 12.56
N GLN A 185 -7.19 9.35 11.28
CA GLN A 185 -8.06 10.31 10.63
C GLN A 185 -9.53 9.88 10.68
N TRP A 186 -9.83 8.61 10.41
CA TRP A 186 -11.17 8.05 10.57
C TRP A 186 -11.72 8.23 11.99
N ARG A 187 -10.93 7.93 13.03
CA ARG A 187 -11.36 8.10 14.43
C ARG A 187 -11.55 9.57 14.81
N ASP A 188 -10.72 10.46 14.29
CA ASP A 188 -10.84 11.90 14.51
C ASP A 188 -12.11 12.44 13.85
N ASN A 189 -12.37 12.03 12.61
CA ASN A 189 -13.60 12.32 11.88
C ASN A 189 -14.84 11.81 12.63
N GLU A 190 -14.85 10.57 13.12
CA GLU A 190 -15.99 10.07 13.88
C GLU A 190 -16.24 10.87 15.16
N ARG A 191 -15.16 11.23 15.89
CA ARG A 191 -15.30 12.04 17.11
C ARG A 191 -15.83 13.43 16.80
N LEU A 192 -15.31 14.08 15.77
CA LEU A 192 -15.73 15.41 15.34
C LEU A 192 -17.18 15.39 14.85
N ALA A 193 -17.56 14.40 14.04
CA ALA A 193 -18.93 14.26 13.54
C ALA A 193 -19.94 14.15 14.70
N ARG A 194 -19.62 13.34 15.72
CA ARG A 194 -20.44 13.22 16.94
C ARG A 194 -20.54 14.54 17.72
N GLN A 195 -19.44 15.29 17.83
CA GLN A 195 -19.43 16.60 18.50
C GLN A 195 -20.28 17.64 17.76
N LEU A 196 -20.27 17.59 16.43
CA LEU A 196 -21.07 18.49 15.58
C LEU A 196 -22.52 18.03 15.41
N GLY A 197 -22.89 16.87 15.98
CA GLY A 197 -24.24 16.31 15.87
C GLY A 197 -24.57 15.73 14.49
N TYR A 198 -23.56 15.49 13.65
CA TYR A 198 -23.73 14.85 12.35
C TYR A 198 -24.04 13.35 12.55
N ARG A 199 -25.00 12.82 11.78
CA ARG A 199 -25.47 11.43 11.84
C ARG A 199 -25.20 10.68 10.56
#